data_AF-A0A8J6JVB6-F1
#
_entry.id   AF-A0A8J6JVB6-F1
#
_cell.length_a   1.000
_cell.length_b   1.000
_cell.length_c   1.000
_cell.angle_alpha   90.00
_cell.angle_beta   90.00
_cell.angle_gamma   90.00
#
_symmetry.space_group_name_H-M   'P 1'
#
loop_
_entity.id
_entity.type
_entity.pdbx_description
1 polymer ?
#
loop_
_entity_poly.entity_id
_entity_poly.type
_entity_poly.pdbx_seq_one_letter_code
_entity_poly.pdbx_strand_id
1 'polypeptide(L)'
;MGAGTQAMTLAEAERLLVDRNLAVIAARRGVGAARAQRLVSSSLPPPQVSVGNTIAQFNEAGRSPPGTQGAPTPGTIRGARFLGPDNNISLGLQVLVELGGKRTLRTRLAEENIGVAEAQVLDALRGQVFQLRQSFYAALGARANLEVALANRAGLDRTEALLRRQLRDGAIPEGDVLRFQASRVAFEADVTTNAQAYAAAIAQIAVTLAADAADFRASEPRLSSLRSRPGTTDLLRAALSDIASDVRGDFNAIPDLGIGRDELATSVQNRPDVVAALRQATAA
;
A
#
# COMPACT_ATOMS: atom_id res chain seq x y z
N MET A 1 -15.92 2.97 29.72
CA MET A 1 -16.55 4.15 29.10
C MET A 1 -16.71 3.86 27.61
N GLY A 2 -17.90 4.03 27.03
CA GLY A 2 -18.11 3.71 25.62
C GLY A 2 -17.48 4.79 24.73
N ALA A 3 -16.49 4.42 23.93
CA ALA A 3 -16.01 5.28 22.85
C ALA A 3 -17.18 5.51 21.89
N GLY A 4 -17.59 6.78 21.75
CA GLY A 4 -18.64 7.15 20.80
C GLY A 4 -18.18 6.86 19.38
N THR A 5 -19.11 6.44 18.52
CA THR A 5 -18.86 6.19 17.10
C THR A 5 -18.36 7.47 16.43
N GLN A 6 -17.04 7.62 16.29
CA GLN A 6 -16.46 8.76 15.58
C GLN A 6 -16.80 8.56 14.11
N ALA A 7 -17.45 9.56 13.52
CA ALA A 7 -17.85 9.51 12.13
C ALA A 7 -16.72 10.04 11.27
N MET A 8 -16.00 9.13 10.61
CA MET A 8 -14.86 9.51 9.79
C MET A 8 -15.32 10.20 8.51
N THR A 9 -14.89 11.45 8.35
CA THR A 9 -15.09 12.22 7.12
C THR A 9 -13.96 11.95 6.13
N LEU A 10 -14.17 12.19 4.83
CA LEU A 10 -13.12 12.03 3.82
C LEU A 10 -11.86 12.86 4.14
N ALA A 11 -12.03 14.10 4.61
CA ALA A 11 -10.91 14.99 4.98
C ALA A 11 -10.12 14.50 6.20
N GLU A 12 -10.77 13.78 7.12
CA GLU A 12 -10.12 13.14 8.27
C GLU A 12 -9.37 11.86 7.85
N ALA A 13 -10.00 11.06 6.98
CA ALA A 13 -9.36 9.88 6.37
C ALA A 13 -8.10 10.27 5.56
N GLU A 14 -8.15 11.36 4.79
CA GLU A 14 -6.98 11.87 4.03
C GLU A 14 -5.82 12.27 4.94
N ARG A 15 -6.10 12.88 6.11
CA ARG A 15 -5.07 13.20 7.11
C ARG A 15 -4.44 11.93 7.69
N LEU A 16 -5.27 10.99 8.13
CA LEU A 16 -4.81 9.70 8.67
C LEU A 16 -3.97 8.91 7.63
N LEU A 17 -4.34 8.98 6.35
CA LEU A 17 -3.58 8.36 5.26
C LEU A 17 -2.16 8.95 5.15
N VAL A 18 -2.00 10.28 5.18
CA VAL A 18 -0.68 10.92 5.04
C VAL A 18 0.25 10.56 6.20
N ASP A 19 -0.29 10.36 7.40
CA ASP A 19 0.47 10.05 8.61
C ASP A 19 0.80 8.55 8.77
N ARG A 20 -0.09 7.65 8.36
CA ARG A 20 0.02 6.20 8.67
C ARG A 20 0.28 5.29 7.46
N ASN A 21 -0.04 5.70 6.24
CA ASN A 21 0.00 4.79 5.08
C ASN A 21 1.44 4.32 4.77
N LEU A 22 1.62 3.00 4.78
CA LEU A 22 2.93 2.37 4.63
C LEU A 22 3.58 2.62 3.27
N ALA A 23 2.80 2.80 2.19
CA ALA A 23 3.35 3.11 0.87
C ALA A 23 3.93 4.54 0.82
N VAL A 24 3.24 5.51 1.43
CA VAL A 24 3.74 6.89 1.57
C VAL A 24 5.00 6.92 2.46
N ILE A 25 5.01 6.17 3.56
CA ILE A 25 6.18 6.07 4.45
C ILE A 25 7.36 5.41 3.72
N ALA A 26 7.14 4.32 2.98
CA ALA A 26 8.18 3.63 2.20
C ALA A 26 8.78 4.55 1.13
N ALA A 27 7.96 5.28 0.38
CA ALA A 27 8.43 6.27 -0.60
C ALA A 27 9.29 7.36 0.08
N ARG A 28 8.87 7.88 1.25
CA ARG A 28 9.66 8.86 2.02
C ARG A 28 11.01 8.29 2.48
N ARG A 29 11.11 6.98 2.78
CA ARG A 29 12.39 6.33 3.07
C ARG A 29 13.28 6.21 1.82
N GLY A 30 12.69 6.08 0.63
CA GLY A 30 13.40 6.18 -0.66
C GLY A 30 14.15 7.51 -0.83
N VAL A 31 13.52 8.63 -0.47
CA VAL A 31 14.21 9.95 -0.46
C VAL A 31 15.39 9.97 0.51
N GLY A 32 15.25 9.34 1.68
CA GLY A 32 16.35 9.18 2.64
C GLY A 32 17.53 8.40 2.05
N ALA A 33 17.26 7.30 1.33
CA ALA A 33 18.28 6.51 0.65
C ALA A 33 18.96 7.30 -0.50
N ALA A 34 18.20 8.06 -1.30
CA ALA A 34 18.76 8.92 -2.35
C ALA A 34 19.68 10.02 -1.76
N ARG A 35 19.27 10.64 -0.65
CA ARG A 35 20.09 11.63 0.08
C ARG A 35 21.38 11.02 0.65
N ALA A 36 21.33 9.79 1.17
CA ALA A 36 22.53 9.05 1.58
C ALA A 36 23.44 8.73 0.38
N GLN A 37 22.89 8.31 -0.76
CA GLN A 37 23.65 8.03 -1.97
C GLN A 37 24.36 9.27 -2.52
N ARG A 38 23.76 10.47 -2.39
CA ARG A 38 24.43 11.75 -2.69
C ARG A 38 25.61 12.00 -1.77
N LEU A 39 25.48 11.79 -0.46
CA LEU A 39 26.59 11.93 0.48
C LEU A 39 27.76 11.00 0.09
N VAL A 40 27.47 9.72 -0.17
CA VAL A 40 28.47 8.75 -0.66
C VAL A 40 29.09 9.19 -1.99
N SER A 41 28.30 9.71 -2.92
CA SER A 41 28.78 10.15 -4.24
C SER A 41 29.62 11.43 -4.21
N SER A 42 29.43 12.28 -3.19
CA SER A 42 30.24 13.48 -2.94
C SER A 42 31.49 13.22 -2.09
N SER A 43 31.53 12.10 -1.36
CA SER A 43 32.67 11.69 -0.54
C SER A 43 33.88 11.30 -1.41
N LEU A 44 35.08 11.43 -0.86
CA LEU A 44 36.28 10.85 -1.48
C LEU A 44 36.28 9.33 -1.28
N PRO A 45 36.73 8.54 -2.27
CA PRO A 45 36.95 7.10 -2.07
C PRO A 45 37.88 6.89 -0.87
N PRO A 46 37.49 6.08 0.14
CA PRO A 46 38.34 5.84 1.30
C PRO A 46 39.62 5.11 0.85
N PRO A 47 40.79 5.46 1.43
CA PRO A 47 42.02 4.72 1.18
C PRO A 47 41.86 3.29 1.69
N GLN A 48 42.21 2.31 0.86
CA GLN A 48 42.20 0.91 1.24
C GLN A 48 43.56 0.56 1.85
N VAL A 49 43.55 0.09 3.10
CA VAL A 49 44.74 -0.45 3.77
C VAL A 49 44.61 -1.97 3.83
N SER A 50 45.54 -2.67 3.21
CA SER A 50 45.63 -4.13 3.26
C SER A 50 46.81 -4.56 4.12
N VAL A 51 46.60 -5.58 4.95
CA VAL A 51 47.64 -6.27 5.70
C VAL A 51 47.60 -7.74 5.29
N GLY A 52 48.65 -8.22 4.64
CA GLY A 52 48.74 -9.60 4.17
C GLY A 52 49.96 -10.29 4.76
N ASN A 53 49.78 -11.43 5.42
CA ASN A 53 50.89 -12.32 5.79
C ASN A 53 50.87 -13.54 4.85
N THR A 54 52.01 -13.86 4.24
CA THR A 54 52.15 -15.04 3.37
C THR A 54 53.09 -16.04 4.03
N ILE A 55 52.54 -17.13 4.56
CA ILE A 55 53.25 -18.11 5.39
C ILE A 55 54.02 -19.13 4.52
N ALA A 56 53.54 -19.40 3.31
CA ALA A 56 54.23 -20.24 2.33
C ALA A 56 53.97 -19.76 0.90
N GLN A 57 55.00 -19.76 0.07
CA GLN A 57 54.88 -19.56 -1.37
C GLN A 57 55.28 -20.84 -2.11
N PHE A 58 54.37 -21.37 -2.92
CA PHE A 58 54.58 -22.51 -3.79
C PHE A 58 54.74 -22.01 -5.21
N ASN A 59 55.84 -22.35 -5.87
CA ASN A 59 56.08 -22.00 -7.27
C ASN A 59 56.12 -23.29 -8.10
N GLU A 60 55.33 -23.35 -9.17
CA GLU A 60 55.49 -24.41 -10.17
C GLU A 60 56.70 -24.08 -11.06
N ALA A 61 57.52 -25.08 -11.37
CA ALA A 61 58.65 -24.89 -12.27
C ALA A 61 58.12 -24.73 -13.70
N GLY A 62 58.12 -23.49 -14.20
CA GLY A 62 57.86 -23.22 -15.61
C GLY A 62 58.82 -24.00 -16.52
N ARG A 63 58.37 -24.36 -17.72
CA ARG A 63 59.17 -25.08 -18.73
C ARG A 63 60.56 -24.43 -18.88
N SER A 64 61.61 -25.15 -18.47
CA SER A 64 62.98 -24.73 -18.75
C SER A 64 63.19 -24.57 -20.26
N PRO A 65 64.01 -23.59 -20.71
CA PRO A 65 64.41 -23.50 -22.11
C PRO A 65 65.02 -24.81 -22.61
N PRO A 66 64.80 -25.21 -23.87
CA PRO A 66 65.39 -26.45 -24.40
C PRO A 66 66.92 -26.38 -24.38
N GLY A 67 67.57 -27.28 -23.65
CA GLY A 67 69.04 -27.42 -23.64
C GLY A 67 69.67 -27.75 -22.29
N THR A 68 69.05 -27.38 -21.16
CA THR A 68 69.57 -27.76 -19.83
C THR A 68 69.18 -29.20 -19.48
N GLN A 69 70.16 -30.11 -19.40
CA GLN A 69 69.92 -31.50 -19.00
C GLN A 69 69.50 -31.59 -17.53
N GLY A 70 68.28 -32.05 -17.29
CA GLY A 70 67.63 -32.08 -15.98
C GLY A 70 66.14 -31.78 -16.14
N ALA A 71 65.36 -32.78 -16.55
CA ALA A 71 63.99 -32.60 -16.99
C ALA A 71 63.09 -31.94 -15.92
N PRO A 72 62.44 -30.80 -16.21
CA PRO A 72 61.32 -30.31 -15.41
C PRO A 72 60.07 -31.11 -15.79
N THR A 73 59.75 -32.15 -15.01
CA THR A 73 58.49 -32.89 -15.17
C THR A 73 57.32 -31.93 -14.92
N PRO A 74 56.42 -31.68 -15.89
CA PRO A 74 55.27 -30.80 -15.72
C PRO A 74 54.40 -31.23 -14.52
N GLY A 75 53.91 -30.28 -13.71
CA GLY A 75 53.21 -30.59 -12.46
C GLY A 75 54.10 -30.89 -11.25
N THR A 76 55.44 -30.77 -11.36
CA THR A 76 56.34 -30.94 -10.21
C THR A 76 56.57 -29.62 -9.47
N ILE A 77 55.99 -29.50 -8.27
CA ILE A 77 56.23 -28.35 -7.38
C ILE A 77 57.68 -28.38 -6.89
N ARG A 78 58.54 -27.46 -7.36
CA ARG A 78 59.93 -27.32 -6.89
C ARG A 78 60.02 -26.22 -5.82
N GLY A 79 59.99 -26.66 -4.57
CA GLY A 79 60.30 -25.83 -3.40
C GLY A 79 59.12 -25.05 -2.86
N ALA A 80 58.56 -25.52 -1.75
CA ALA A 80 57.77 -24.69 -0.87
C ALA A 80 58.72 -23.73 -0.14
N ARG A 81 58.63 -22.42 -0.41
CA ARG A 81 59.29 -21.42 0.43
C ARG A 81 58.39 -21.14 1.63
N PHE A 82 58.65 -21.84 2.72
CA PHE A 82 58.09 -21.48 4.02
C PHE A 82 58.74 -20.17 4.46
N LEU A 83 57.92 -19.13 4.61
CA LEU A 83 58.35 -17.81 5.00
C LEU A 83 58.07 -17.68 6.49
N GLY A 84 59.12 -17.38 7.28
CA GLY A 84 59.01 -17.32 8.74
C GLY A 84 57.92 -16.32 9.17
N PRO A 85 57.11 -16.65 10.19
CA PRO A 85 55.92 -15.87 10.55
C PRO A 85 56.23 -14.40 10.89
N ASP A 86 57.47 -14.13 11.32
CA ASP A 86 57.93 -12.81 11.79
C ASP A 86 58.42 -11.87 10.66
N ASN A 87 58.66 -12.39 9.44
CA ASN A 87 59.41 -11.67 8.40
C ASN A 87 58.69 -11.54 7.03
N ASN A 88 57.39 -11.84 6.94
CA ASN A 88 56.64 -11.69 5.68
C ASN A 88 55.25 -11.03 5.84
N ILE A 89 55.21 -9.97 6.65
CA ILE A 89 54.05 -9.08 6.75
C ILE A 89 54.16 -8.00 5.66
N SER A 90 53.20 -7.99 4.75
CA SER A 90 53.04 -6.97 3.71
C SER A 90 51.97 -5.96 4.12
N LEU A 91 52.28 -4.67 3.92
CA LEU A 91 51.39 -3.54 4.16
C LEU A 91 51.15 -2.82 2.84
N GLY A 92 49.91 -2.84 2.35
CA GLY A 92 49.48 -2.14 1.14
C GLY A 92 48.64 -0.92 1.50
N LEU A 93 48.91 0.22 0.84
CA LEU A 93 48.04 1.40 0.86
C LEU A 93 47.63 1.72 -0.58
N GLN A 94 46.33 1.64 -0.87
CA GLN A 94 45.78 1.99 -2.18
C GLN A 94 44.87 3.21 -2.06
N VAL A 95 45.24 4.29 -2.75
CA VAL A 95 44.48 5.54 -2.81
C VAL A 95 44.01 5.76 -4.24
N LEU A 96 42.71 5.94 -4.45
CA LEU A 96 42.15 6.25 -5.76
C LEU A 96 42.12 7.77 -5.97
N VAL A 97 42.92 8.26 -6.93
CA VAL A 97 42.91 9.67 -7.34
C VAL A 97 41.97 9.82 -8.54
N GLU A 98 40.84 10.53 -8.37
CA GLU A 98 39.92 10.82 -9.47
C GLU A 98 40.37 12.07 -10.25
N LEU A 99 40.65 11.91 -11.55
CA LEU A 99 40.87 13.02 -12.49
C LEU A 99 39.61 13.28 -13.34
N GLY A 100 39.46 14.51 -13.83
CA GLY A 100 38.43 14.87 -14.81
C GLY A 100 37.02 15.08 -14.23
N GLY A 101 36.89 15.53 -12.98
CA GLY A 101 35.60 15.98 -12.42
C GLY A 101 34.54 14.89 -12.22
N LYS A 102 34.89 13.61 -12.30
CA LYS A 102 33.98 12.45 -12.19
C LYS A 102 33.10 12.52 -10.94
N ARG A 103 33.67 12.83 -9.77
CA ARG A 103 32.93 13.12 -8.53
C ARG A 103 31.82 14.17 -8.68
N THR A 104 32.06 15.27 -9.39
CA THR A 104 31.07 16.34 -9.60
C THR A 104 29.89 15.84 -10.44
N LEU A 105 30.17 15.06 -11.49
CA LEU A 105 29.13 14.43 -12.31
C LEU A 105 28.34 13.38 -11.51
N ARG A 106 29.01 12.53 -10.72
CA ARG A 106 28.37 11.58 -9.79
C ARG A 106 27.49 12.28 -8.75
N THR A 107 27.94 13.43 -8.24
CA THR A 107 27.20 14.23 -7.26
C THR A 107 25.95 14.86 -7.89
N ARG A 108 26.08 15.48 -9.08
CA ARG A 108 24.93 16.02 -9.83
C ARG A 108 23.91 14.92 -10.17
N LEU A 109 24.35 13.76 -10.65
CA LEU A 109 23.46 12.62 -10.92
C LEU A 109 22.73 12.17 -9.64
N ALA A 110 23.42 12.11 -8.51
CA ALA A 110 22.80 11.79 -7.23
C ALA A 110 21.84 12.89 -6.73
N GLU A 111 22.03 14.15 -7.11
CA GLU A 111 21.10 15.25 -6.85
C GLU A 111 19.82 15.15 -7.68
N GLU A 112 19.90 14.89 -8.99
CA GLU A 112 18.71 14.63 -9.82
C GLU A 112 17.93 13.40 -9.33
N ASN A 113 18.63 12.35 -8.88
CA ASN A 113 18.00 11.17 -8.29
C ASN A 113 17.25 11.45 -6.97
N ILE A 114 17.60 12.50 -6.22
CA ILE A 114 16.78 12.97 -5.09
C ILE A 114 15.47 13.56 -5.60
N GLY A 115 15.52 14.40 -6.63
CA GLY A 115 14.32 14.99 -7.24
C GLY A 115 13.35 13.92 -7.78
N VAL A 116 13.88 12.84 -8.32
CA VAL A 116 13.11 11.67 -8.78
C VAL A 116 12.49 10.91 -7.60
N ALA A 117 13.23 10.67 -6.53
CA ALA A 117 12.69 10.06 -5.31
C ALA A 117 11.59 10.93 -4.65
N GLU A 118 11.75 12.26 -4.67
CA GLU A 118 10.75 13.20 -4.15
C GLU A 118 9.49 13.23 -5.04
N ALA A 119 9.65 13.16 -6.36
CA ALA A 119 8.53 12.99 -7.29
C ALA A 119 7.77 11.67 -7.08
N GLN A 120 8.48 10.56 -6.79
CA GLN A 120 7.86 9.28 -6.45
C GLN A 120 7.04 9.34 -5.14
N VAL A 121 7.46 10.14 -4.15
CA VAL A 121 6.65 10.38 -2.93
C VAL A 121 5.35 11.09 -3.27
N LEU A 122 5.40 12.12 -4.12
CA LEU A 122 4.23 12.88 -4.52
C LEU A 122 3.25 12.02 -5.35
N ASP A 123 3.75 11.19 -6.26
CA ASP A 123 2.90 10.28 -7.04
C ASP A 123 2.31 9.15 -6.19
N ALA A 124 3.08 8.57 -5.28
CA ALA A 124 2.58 7.59 -4.31
C ALA A 124 1.46 8.18 -3.46
N LEU A 125 1.64 9.40 -2.90
CA LEU A 125 0.60 10.09 -2.14
C LEU A 125 -0.65 10.36 -3.00
N ARG A 126 -0.48 10.85 -4.23
CA ARG A 126 -1.58 11.08 -5.19
C ARG A 126 -2.37 9.80 -5.46
N GLY A 127 -1.69 8.69 -5.72
CA GLY A 127 -2.30 7.38 -5.95
C GLY A 127 -3.05 6.85 -4.74
N GLN A 128 -2.48 6.96 -3.54
CA GLN A 128 -3.11 6.51 -2.30
C GLN A 128 -4.34 7.37 -1.94
N VAL A 129 -4.29 8.69 -2.11
CA VAL A 129 -5.46 9.58 -1.92
C VAL A 129 -6.56 9.28 -2.93
N PHE A 130 -6.22 9.01 -4.20
CA PHE A 130 -7.20 8.60 -5.20
C PHE A 130 -7.88 7.27 -4.84
N GLN A 131 -7.10 6.27 -4.43
CA GLN A 131 -7.61 4.96 -4.00
C GLN A 131 -8.52 5.09 -2.77
N LEU A 132 -8.13 5.91 -1.78
CA LEU A 132 -8.95 6.19 -0.60
C LEU A 132 -10.30 6.82 -0.99
N ARG A 133 -10.29 7.84 -1.85
CA ARG A 133 -11.52 8.48 -2.35
C ARG A 133 -12.45 7.47 -3.03
N GLN A 134 -11.91 6.63 -3.91
CA GLN A 134 -12.67 5.60 -4.59
C GLN A 134 -13.29 4.58 -3.61
N SER A 135 -12.53 4.12 -2.62
CA SER A 135 -13.03 3.24 -1.56
C SER A 135 -14.08 3.91 -0.66
N PHE A 136 -13.91 5.20 -0.35
CA PHE A 136 -14.86 5.99 0.43
C PHE A 136 -16.22 6.15 -0.28
N TYR A 137 -16.21 6.47 -1.59
CA TYR A 137 -17.43 6.54 -2.38
C TYR A 137 -18.10 5.16 -2.54
N ALA A 138 -17.32 4.08 -2.67
CA ALA A 138 -17.86 2.72 -2.69
C ALA A 138 -18.56 2.35 -1.37
N ALA A 139 -17.99 2.73 -0.22
CA ALA A 139 -18.61 2.51 1.09
C ALA A 139 -19.89 3.33 1.29
N LEU A 140 -19.90 4.60 0.86
CA LEU A 140 -21.12 5.43 0.87
C LEU A 140 -22.22 4.84 -0.04
N GLY A 141 -21.86 4.30 -1.20
CA GLY A 141 -22.81 3.62 -2.09
C GLY A 141 -23.38 2.34 -1.49
N ALA A 142 -22.51 1.49 -0.90
CA ALA A 142 -22.94 0.27 -0.21
C ALA A 142 -23.84 0.58 0.99
N ARG A 143 -23.55 1.65 1.73
CA ARG A 143 -24.42 2.17 2.80
C ARG A 143 -25.80 2.57 2.28
N ALA A 144 -25.87 3.35 1.21
CA ALA A 144 -27.14 3.78 0.62
C ALA A 144 -27.98 2.57 0.15
N ASN A 145 -27.35 1.56 -0.45
CA ASN A 145 -28.02 0.33 -0.86
C ASN A 145 -28.56 -0.46 0.35
N LEU A 146 -27.82 -0.51 1.46
CA LEU A 146 -28.28 -1.11 2.72
C LEU A 146 -29.46 -0.34 3.32
N GLU A 147 -29.41 1.00 3.34
CA GLU A 147 -30.53 1.84 3.82
C GLU A 147 -31.80 1.60 2.98
N VAL A 148 -31.68 1.46 1.64
CA VAL A 148 -32.78 1.08 0.74
C VAL A 148 -33.29 -0.34 1.02
N ALA A 149 -32.42 -1.33 1.18
CA ALA A 149 -32.82 -2.71 1.48
C ALA A 149 -33.59 -2.82 2.80
N LEU A 150 -33.15 -2.08 3.83
CA LEU A 150 -33.85 -1.99 5.12
C LEU A 150 -35.22 -1.28 4.99
N ALA A 151 -35.31 -0.21 4.21
CA ALA A 151 -36.57 0.47 3.93
C ALA A 151 -37.57 -0.43 3.19
N ASN A 152 -37.11 -1.20 2.20
CA ASN A 152 -37.90 -2.19 1.47
C ASN A 152 -38.45 -3.27 2.41
N ARG A 153 -37.59 -3.85 3.27
CA ARG A 153 -38.00 -4.81 4.30
C ARG A 153 -39.10 -4.23 5.21
N ALA A 154 -38.91 -3.00 5.71
CA ALA A 154 -39.91 -2.31 6.53
C ALA A 154 -41.21 -1.99 5.78
N GLY A 155 -41.18 -1.90 4.45
CA GLY A 155 -42.37 -1.89 3.59
C GLY A 155 -43.08 -3.24 3.57
N LEU A 156 -42.34 -4.32 3.32
CA LEU A 156 -42.87 -5.69 3.25
C LEU A 156 -43.46 -6.17 4.58
N ASP A 157 -42.84 -5.84 5.72
CA ASP A 157 -43.38 -6.11 7.06
C ASP A 157 -44.74 -5.41 7.30
N ARG A 158 -44.92 -4.18 6.78
CA ARG A 158 -46.22 -3.46 6.85
C ARG A 158 -47.27 -4.09 5.95
N THR A 159 -46.91 -4.49 4.73
CA THR A 159 -47.81 -5.20 3.81
C THR A 159 -48.25 -6.54 4.39
N GLU A 160 -47.34 -7.31 5.00
CA GLU A 160 -47.68 -8.58 5.66
C GLU A 160 -48.66 -8.37 6.82
N ALA A 161 -48.48 -7.31 7.62
CA ALA A 161 -49.39 -6.99 8.72
C ALA A 161 -50.80 -6.63 8.23
N LEU A 162 -50.92 -5.97 7.06
CA LEU A 162 -52.19 -5.68 6.40
C LEU A 162 -52.85 -6.96 5.86
N LEU A 163 -52.10 -7.80 5.13
CA LEU A 163 -52.61 -9.07 4.60
C LEU A 163 -53.07 -10.00 5.74
N ARG A 164 -52.30 -10.12 6.83
CA ARG A 164 -52.72 -10.86 8.03
C ARG A 164 -53.99 -10.30 8.68
N ARG A 165 -54.28 -9.01 8.54
CA ARG A 165 -55.56 -8.43 8.99
C ARG A 165 -56.70 -8.85 8.06
N GLN A 166 -56.54 -8.63 6.75
CA GLN A 166 -57.53 -9.02 5.74
C GLN A 166 -57.88 -10.52 5.78
N LEU A 167 -56.90 -11.39 6.07
CA LEU A 167 -57.12 -12.83 6.26
C LEU A 167 -58.04 -13.12 7.48
N ARG A 168 -57.83 -12.44 8.62
CA ARG A 168 -58.70 -12.56 9.79
C ARG A 168 -60.10 -12.01 9.55
N ASP A 169 -60.19 -10.98 8.72
CA ASP A 169 -61.45 -10.35 8.32
C ASP A 169 -62.17 -11.13 7.20
N GLY A 170 -61.59 -12.26 6.72
CA GLY A 170 -62.16 -13.13 5.68
C GLY A 170 -62.07 -12.57 4.26
N ALA A 171 -61.35 -11.47 4.04
CA ALA A 171 -61.30 -10.74 2.77
C ALA A 171 -60.28 -11.29 1.75
N ILE A 172 -59.34 -12.14 2.18
CA ILE A 172 -58.35 -12.81 1.30
C ILE A 172 -58.15 -14.29 1.75
N PRO A 173 -57.77 -15.19 0.83
CA PRO A 173 -57.43 -16.58 1.18
C PRO A 173 -56.02 -16.67 1.81
N GLU A 174 -55.81 -17.70 2.65
CA GLU A 174 -54.51 -17.96 3.30
C GLU A 174 -53.38 -18.20 2.29
N GLY A 175 -53.70 -18.82 1.13
CA GLY A 175 -52.74 -19.07 0.06
C GLY A 175 -52.04 -17.81 -0.48
N ASP A 176 -52.72 -16.66 -0.50
CA ASP A 176 -52.12 -15.40 -0.94
C ASP A 176 -51.13 -14.85 0.08
N VAL A 177 -51.41 -15.03 1.38
CA VAL A 177 -50.49 -14.66 2.46
C VAL A 177 -49.23 -15.54 2.44
N LEU A 178 -49.40 -16.85 2.25
CA LEU A 178 -48.29 -17.80 2.09
C LEU A 178 -47.45 -17.50 0.85
N ARG A 179 -48.10 -17.15 -0.27
CA ARG A 179 -47.40 -16.77 -1.52
C ARG A 179 -46.60 -15.47 -1.34
N PHE A 180 -47.14 -14.48 -0.63
CA PHE A 180 -46.43 -13.26 -0.28
C PHE A 180 -45.24 -13.53 0.66
N GLN A 181 -45.40 -14.39 1.67
CA GLN A 181 -44.30 -14.81 2.54
C GLN A 181 -43.18 -15.52 1.77
N ALA A 182 -43.53 -16.41 0.84
CA ALA A 182 -42.56 -17.09 -0.01
C ALA A 182 -41.76 -16.11 -0.90
N SER A 183 -42.42 -15.11 -1.51
CA SER A 183 -41.71 -14.09 -2.30
C SER A 183 -40.84 -13.16 -1.44
N ARG A 184 -41.14 -13.03 -0.14
CA ARG A 184 -40.37 -12.19 0.80
C ARG A 184 -38.97 -12.70 1.09
N VAL A 185 -38.75 -14.01 1.03
CA VAL A 185 -37.46 -14.65 1.40
C VAL A 185 -36.28 -14.09 0.60
N ALA A 186 -36.49 -13.73 -0.66
CA ALA A 186 -35.47 -13.09 -1.50
C ALA A 186 -34.99 -11.74 -0.92
N PHE A 187 -35.93 -10.91 -0.42
CA PHE A 187 -35.61 -9.60 0.16
C PHE A 187 -34.89 -9.70 1.51
N GLU A 188 -35.00 -10.82 2.23
CA GLU A 188 -34.20 -11.06 3.44
C GLU A 188 -32.74 -11.35 3.08
N ALA A 189 -32.50 -12.07 1.98
CA ALA A 189 -31.16 -12.27 1.42
C ALA A 189 -30.54 -10.95 0.89
N ASP A 190 -31.34 -10.06 0.29
CA ASP A 190 -30.89 -8.74 -0.15
C ASP A 190 -30.34 -7.89 1.00
N VAL A 191 -31.02 -7.88 2.16
CA VAL A 191 -30.54 -7.15 3.35
C VAL A 191 -29.20 -7.72 3.84
N THR A 192 -29.06 -9.04 3.90
CA THR A 192 -27.78 -9.66 4.31
C THR A 192 -26.64 -9.39 3.33
N THR A 193 -26.94 -9.40 2.03
CA THR A 193 -25.95 -9.14 0.96
C THR A 193 -25.45 -7.70 1.00
N ASN A 194 -26.36 -6.73 1.15
CA ASN A 194 -25.99 -5.31 1.26
C ASN A 194 -25.24 -5.00 2.57
N ALA A 195 -25.58 -5.68 3.67
CA ALA A 195 -24.84 -5.53 4.94
C ALA A 195 -23.40 -6.05 4.82
N GLN A 196 -23.20 -7.21 4.17
CA GLN A 196 -21.86 -7.74 3.88
C GLN A 196 -21.07 -6.83 2.93
N ALA A 197 -21.71 -6.29 1.88
CA ALA A 197 -21.08 -5.35 0.96
C ALA A 197 -20.62 -4.06 1.65
N TYR A 198 -21.43 -3.52 2.58
CA TYR A 198 -21.04 -2.37 3.39
C TYR A 198 -19.86 -2.69 4.32
N ALA A 199 -19.91 -3.82 5.05
CA ALA A 199 -18.81 -4.25 5.92
C ALA A 199 -17.48 -4.43 5.15
N ALA A 200 -17.53 -5.06 3.96
CA ALA A 200 -16.36 -5.23 3.10
C ALA A 200 -15.79 -3.88 2.61
N ALA A 201 -16.66 -2.92 2.26
CA ALA A 201 -16.21 -1.59 1.84
C ALA A 201 -15.55 -0.80 2.98
N ILE A 202 -16.04 -0.94 4.22
CA ILE A 202 -15.40 -0.38 5.42
C ILE A 202 -14.03 -1.03 5.68
N ALA A 203 -13.93 -2.36 5.59
CA ALA A 203 -12.66 -3.07 5.74
C ALA A 203 -11.61 -2.62 4.69
N GLN A 204 -12.04 -2.37 3.45
CA GLN A 204 -11.15 -1.86 2.39
C GLN A 204 -10.59 -0.46 2.71
N ILE A 205 -11.37 0.41 3.38
CA ILE A 205 -10.90 1.71 3.86
C ILE A 205 -9.87 1.53 4.98
N ALA A 206 -10.13 0.65 5.96
CA ALA A 206 -9.20 0.35 7.05
C ALA A 206 -7.83 -0.12 6.54
N VAL A 207 -7.81 -1.06 5.58
CA VAL A 207 -6.61 -1.54 4.89
C VAL A 207 -5.86 -0.39 4.21
N THR A 208 -6.56 0.50 3.51
CA THR A 208 -5.96 1.65 2.81
C THR A 208 -5.33 2.67 3.77
N LEU A 209 -5.89 2.79 4.99
CA LEU A 209 -5.35 3.63 6.07
C LEU A 209 -4.23 2.96 6.88
N ALA A 210 -3.92 1.68 6.61
CA ALA A 210 -3.05 0.83 7.43
C ALA A 210 -3.46 0.84 8.92
N ALA A 211 -4.77 0.84 9.17
CA ALA A 211 -5.39 0.81 10.49
C ALA A 211 -6.13 -0.53 10.69
N ASP A 212 -6.37 -0.91 11.95
CA ASP A 212 -7.07 -2.16 12.25
C ASP A 212 -8.56 -2.04 11.84
N ALA A 213 -9.13 -3.07 11.24
CA ALA A 213 -10.54 -3.08 10.87
C ALA A 213 -11.46 -2.96 12.12
N ALA A 214 -10.98 -3.45 13.27
CA ALA A 214 -11.63 -3.29 14.56
C ALA A 214 -11.86 -1.81 14.98
N ASP A 215 -11.19 -0.85 14.32
CA ASP A 215 -11.33 0.60 14.56
C ASP A 215 -12.47 1.29 13.75
N PHE A 216 -13.19 0.67 12.78
CA PHE A 216 -14.16 1.32 11.83
C PHE A 216 -15.60 0.72 11.84
N ARG A 217 -16.72 1.49 12.01
CA ARG A 217 -18.08 1.13 12.57
C ARG A 217 -19.18 1.05 11.52
N ALA A 218 -20.25 0.35 11.91
CA ALA A 218 -21.62 0.75 11.59
C ALA A 218 -22.27 1.50 12.76
N SER A 219 -22.61 2.78 12.57
CA SER A 219 -23.77 3.33 13.29
C SER A 219 -24.99 2.52 12.84
N GLU A 220 -25.70 1.82 13.74
CA GLU A 220 -27.04 1.32 13.37
C GLU A 220 -27.89 2.54 12.92
N PRO A 221 -28.51 2.53 11.72
CA PRO A 221 -29.40 3.62 11.32
C PRO A 221 -30.54 3.68 12.34
N ARG A 222 -30.78 4.88 12.91
CA ARG A 222 -31.70 5.07 14.05
C ARG A 222 -33.18 4.85 13.68
N LEU A 223 -33.56 3.60 13.53
CA LEU A 223 -34.96 3.14 13.57
C LEU A 223 -35.30 2.72 15.00
N SER A 224 -35.69 3.72 15.79
CA SER A 224 -36.22 3.53 17.13
C SER A 224 -37.37 2.50 17.13
N SER A 225 -37.30 1.53 18.04
CA SER A 225 -38.40 0.63 18.41
C SER A 225 -39.07 -0.20 17.30
N LEU A 226 -38.42 -1.29 16.87
CA LEU A 226 -39.12 -2.47 16.37
C LEU A 226 -38.64 -3.73 17.11
N ARG A 227 -39.54 -4.34 17.89
CA ARG A 227 -39.30 -5.56 18.67
C ARG A 227 -39.47 -6.77 17.74
N SER A 228 -38.38 -7.46 17.41
CA SER A 228 -38.36 -8.55 16.42
C SER A 228 -37.74 -9.85 16.97
N ARG A 229 -38.13 -10.98 16.37
CA ARG A 229 -37.77 -12.35 16.77
C ARG A 229 -36.25 -12.62 16.76
N PRO A 230 -35.72 -13.47 17.67
CA PRO A 230 -34.32 -13.89 17.64
C PRO A 230 -34.05 -14.83 16.45
N GLY A 231 -32.86 -14.72 15.85
CA GLY A 231 -32.45 -15.52 14.68
C GLY A 231 -31.64 -14.72 13.66
N THR A 232 -32.27 -13.84 12.90
CA THR A 232 -31.58 -13.01 11.87
C THR A 232 -30.86 -11.79 12.45
N THR A 233 -31.26 -11.31 13.62
CA THR A 233 -30.60 -10.17 14.29
C THR A 233 -29.18 -10.51 14.75
N ASP A 234 -28.90 -11.76 15.14
CA ASP A 234 -27.59 -12.14 15.68
C ASP A 234 -26.50 -12.23 14.60
N LEU A 235 -26.83 -12.66 13.37
CA LEU A 235 -25.88 -12.65 12.25
C LEU A 235 -25.59 -11.23 11.76
N LEU A 236 -26.62 -10.38 11.67
CA LEU A 236 -26.42 -8.97 11.33
C LEU A 236 -25.65 -8.24 12.44
N ARG A 237 -25.92 -8.56 13.71
CA ARG A 237 -25.20 -8.00 14.86
C ARG A 237 -23.76 -8.47 14.90
N ALA A 238 -23.47 -9.77 14.72
CA ALA A 238 -22.11 -10.30 14.67
C ALA A 238 -21.31 -9.72 13.49
N ALA A 239 -21.94 -9.55 12.32
CA ALA A 239 -21.29 -8.96 11.14
C ALA A 239 -21.08 -7.44 11.22
N LEU A 240 -21.76 -6.74 12.13
CA LEU A 240 -21.67 -5.27 12.30
C LEU A 240 -21.08 -4.83 13.66
N SER A 241 -20.88 -5.74 14.62
CA SER A 241 -20.39 -5.40 15.97
C SER A 241 -18.88 -5.15 16.05
N ASP A 242 -18.10 -5.79 15.18
CA ASP A 242 -16.63 -5.95 15.30
C ASP A 242 -15.81 -4.80 14.69
N ILE A 243 -16.42 -3.61 14.70
CA ILE A 243 -16.32 -2.61 13.64
C ILE A 243 -16.59 -1.26 14.39
N ALA A 244 -15.64 -0.27 14.55
CA ALA A 244 -15.69 0.88 15.53
C ALA A 244 -15.80 2.44 15.20
N SER A 245 -15.50 2.99 14.01
CA SER A 245 -15.79 4.39 13.51
C SER A 245 -16.55 4.51 12.12
N ASP A 246 -17.73 5.16 12.01
CA ASP A 246 -18.71 5.15 10.86
C ASP A 246 -18.37 6.09 9.67
N VAL A 247 -18.70 5.73 8.42
CA VAL A 247 -18.43 6.57 7.23
C VAL A 247 -19.58 7.55 6.96
N ARG A 248 -19.27 8.85 6.96
CA ARG A 248 -20.21 9.93 6.61
C ARG A 248 -19.73 10.79 5.45
N GLY A 249 -20.65 11.05 4.54
CA GLY A 249 -20.54 11.97 3.42
C GLY A 249 -21.93 12.22 2.84
N ASP A 250 -22.08 13.32 2.12
CA ASP A 250 -23.31 13.64 1.39
C ASP A 250 -23.02 13.60 -0.12
N PHE A 251 -23.88 12.92 -0.88
CA PHE A 251 -23.82 12.85 -2.34
C PHE A 251 -24.43 14.09 -3.02
N ASN A 252 -25.05 15.00 -2.27
CA ASN A 252 -25.62 16.24 -2.81
C ASN A 252 -24.58 17.24 -3.35
N ALA A 253 -23.29 17.05 -3.03
CA ALA A 253 -22.20 17.86 -3.57
C ALA A 253 -21.89 17.42 -5.01
N ILE A 254 -22.48 18.10 -6.00
CA ILE A 254 -21.95 18.10 -7.37
C ILE A 254 -20.60 18.82 -7.31
N PRO A 255 -19.46 18.14 -7.57
CA PRO A 255 -18.19 18.85 -7.68
C PRO A 255 -18.27 19.75 -8.91
N ASP A 256 -18.12 21.05 -8.72
CA ASP A 256 -17.78 21.93 -9.84
C ASP A 256 -16.39 21.48 -10.32
N LEU A 257 -16.37 20.75 -11.43
CA LEU A 257 -15.15 20.11 -11.91
C LEU A 257 -14.11 21.16 -12.29
N GLY A 258 -14.53 22.40 -12.60
CA GLY A 258 -13.70 23.61 -12.73
C GLY A 258 -12.61 23.60 -13.81
N ILE A 259 -12.31 22.43 -14.37
CA ILE A 259 -11.08 22.10 -15.08
C ILE A 259 -11.46 21.53 -16.45
N GLY A 260 -11.02 22.21 -17.51
CA GLY A 260 -11.25 21.76 -18.89
C GLY A 260 -10.46 20.49 -19.24
N ARG A 261 -10.83 19.81 -20.34
CA ARG A 261 -10.03 18.67 -20.85
C ARG A 261 -8.59 19.08 -21.18
N ASP A 262 -8.40 20.29 -21.70
CA ASP A 262 -7.09 20.82 -22.08
C ASP A 262 -6.24 21.19 -20.85
N GLU A 263 -6.89 21.67 -19.79
CA GLU A 263 -6.25 21.94 -18.49
C GLU A 263 -5.87 20.65 -17.76
N LEU A 264 -6.71 19.61 -17.83
CA LEU A 264 -6.36 18.24 -17.44
C LEU A 264 -5.14 17.73 -18.21
N ALA A 265 -5.12 17.85 -19.54
CA ALA A 265 -4.00 17.43 -20.37
C ALA A 265 -2.69 18.18 -20.00
N THR A 266 -2.78 19.48 -19.73
CA THR A 266 -1.66 20.31 -19.29
C THR A 266 -1.19 19.93 -17.88
N SER A 267 -2.12 19.62 -16.97
CA SER A 267 -1.80 19.17 -15.61
C SER A 267 -1.06 17.83 -15.58
N VAL A 268 -1.35 16.92 -16.52
CA VAL A 268 -0.66 15.63 -16.65
C VAL A 268 0.81 15.82 -17.05
N GLN A 269 1.10 16.76 -17.94
CA GLN A 269 2.48 17.10 -18.34
C GLN A 269 3.28 17.73 -17.19
N ASN A 270 2.60 18.53 -16.36
CA ASN A 270 3.19 19.21 -15.19
C ASN A 270 3.31 18.31 -13.94
N ARG A 271 2.99 17.01 -14.02
CA ARG A 271 3.11 16.11 -12.87
C ARG A 271 4.57 15.98 -12.39
N PRO A 272 4.83 15.89 -11.07
CA PRO A 272 6.19 15.79 -10.54
C PRO A 272 7.01 14.64 -11.12
N ASP A 273 6.39 13.47 -11.33
CA ASP A 273 7.03 12.27 -11.88
C ASP A 273 7.38 12.44 -13.37
N VAL A 274 6.51 13.06 -14.15
CA VAL A 274 6.75 13.39 -15.57
C VAL A 274 7.87 14.43 -15.69
N VAL A 275 7.85 15.49 -14.88
CA VAL A 275 8.87 16.54 -14.87
C VAL A 275 10.23 16.02 -14.35
N ALA A 276 10.25 15.05 -13.44
CA ALA A 276 11.48 14.40 -12.99
C ALA A 276 12.05 13.45 -14.07
N ALA A 277 11.19 12.66 -14.74
CA ALA A 277 11.59 11.81 -15.85
C ALA A 277 12.15 12.60 -17.03
N LEU A 278 11.52 13.73 -17.38
CA LEU A 278 12.02 14.65 -18.41
C LEU A 278 13.40 15.21 -18.03
N ARG A 279 13.61 15.62 -16.77
CA ARG A 279 14.92 16.08 -16.29
C ARG A 279 16.00 15.01 -16.38
N GLN A 280 15.70 13.76 -15.98
CA GLN A 280 16.62 12.64 -16.16
C GLN A 280 16.94 12.40 -17.65
N ALA A 281 15.93 12.42 -18.52
CA ALA A 281 16.11 12.22 -19.97
C ALA A 281 16.95 13.33 -20.63
N THR A 282 16.91 14.56 -20.12
CA THR A 282 17.78 15.67 -20.58
C THR A 282 19.15 15.72 -19.93
N ALA A 283 19.41 14.91 -18.90
CA ALA A 283 20.67 14.85 -18.17
C ALA A 283 21.53 13.61 -18.53
N ALA A 284 21.00 12.72 -19.38
CA ALA A 284 21.64 11.50 -19.88
C ALA A 284 22.33 11.75 -21.24
#